data_AF-A0A7J7L0D1-F1
#
_entry.id   AF-A0A7J7L0D1-F1
#
_cell.length_a   1.000
_cell.length_b   1.000
_cell.length_c   1.000
_cell.angle_alpha   90.00
_cell.angle_beta   90.00
_cell.angle_gamma   90.00
#
_symmetry.space_group_name_H-M   'P 1'
#
loop_
_entity.id
_entity.type
_entity.pdbx_description
1 polymer ?
#
loop_
_entity_poly.entity_id
_entity_poly.type
_entity_poly.pdbx_seq_one_letter_code
_entity_poly.pdbx_strand_id
1 'polypeptide(L)'
;MSCLCKGSDEAFLICNGYKDAEYISLALQAKQLYLNTVIVLEQEEELDLVIEISQKMGVRLVIDLRAKLRTKHAGHFGATSGEKGKFGLTTI
;
A
#
# COMPACT_ATOMS: atom_id res chain seq x y z
N MET A 1 -7.22 2.79 11.54
CA MET A 1 -8.56 3.35 11.84
C MET A 1 -8.51 4.78 12.37
N SER A 2 -7.60 5.18 13.26
CA SER A 2 -7.52 6.59 13.72
C SER A 2 -7.29 7.58 12.57
N CYS A 3 -6.50 7.22 11.57
CA CYS A 3 -6.23 8.04 10.39
C CYS A 3 -7.48 8.38 9.57
N LEU A 4 -8.50 7.51 9.54
CA LEU A 4 -9.76 7.76 8.81
C LEU A 4 -10.67 8.76 9.54
N CYS A 5 -10.58 8.83 10.87
CA CYS A 5 -11.47 9.66 11.69
C CYS A 5 -10.81 10.94 12.21
N LYS A 6 -9.48 10.96 12.29
CA LYS A 6 -8.69 12.04 12.91
C LYS A 6 -7.60 12.60 12.00
N GLY A 7 -7.49 12.08 10.78
CA GLY A 7 -6.55 12.59 9.79
C GLY A 7 -6.99 13.97 9.29
N SER A 8 -6.01 14.80 8.92
CA SER A 8 -6.29 16.02 8.14
C SER A 8 -6.70 15.61 6.72
N ASP A 9 -7.65 16.35 6.17
CA ASP A 9 -8.10 16.31 4.78
C ASP A 9 -7.00 16.63 3.76
N GLU A 10 -6.03 17.49 4.13
CA GLU A 10 -4.88 17.81 3.29
C GLU A 10 -3.80 16.72 3.31
N ALA A 11 -3.82 15.81 4.30
CA ALA A 11 -2.80 14.79 4.45
C ALA A 11 -3.03 13.59 3.53
N PHE A 12 -1.94 12.96 3.08
CA PHE A 12 -2.01 11.68 2.39
C PHE A 12 -2.31 10.53 3.35
N LEU A 13 -3.24 9.66 2.96
CA LEU A 13 -3.46 8.37 3.60
C LEU A 13 -2.69 7.29 2.84
N ILE A 14 -1.51 6.92 3.35
CA ILE A 14 -0.66 5.91 2.72
C ILE A 14 -0.98 4.52 3.31
N CYS A 15 -1.43 3.60 2.45
CA CYS A 15 -1.78 2.23 2.80
C CYS A 15 -0.62 1.28 2.51
N ASN A 16 0.16 0.96 3.54
CA ASN A 16 1.23 -0.06 3.53
C ASN A 16 0.82 -1.31 4.33
N GLY A 17 1.65 -2.34 4.29
CA GLY A 17 1.48 -3.60 4.99
C GLY A 17 0.84 -4.66 4.11
N TYR A 18 0.50 -5.80 4.73
CA TYR A 18 -0.25 -6.85 4.04
C TYR A 18 -1.70 -6.40 3.82
N LYS A 19 -2.18 -6.51 2.57
CA LYS A 19 -3.51 -6.03 2.17
C LYS A 19 -4.34 -7.18 1.63
N ASP A 20 -5.45 -7.45 2.29
CA ASP A 20 -6.49 -8.33 1.79
C ASP A 20 -7.61 -7.52 1.11
N ALA A 21 -8.66 -8.23 0.67
CA ALA A 21 -9.77 -7.61 -0.03
C ALA A 21 -10.52 -6.58 0.84
N GLU A 22 -10.65 -6.83 2.14
CA GLU A 22 -11.33 -5.92 3.06
C GLU A 22 -10.51 -4.65 3.26
N TYR A 23 -9.20 -4.77 3.43
CA TYR A 23 -8.30 -3.62 3.52
C TYR A 23 -8.42 -2.76 2.27
N ILE A 24 -8.28 -3.36 1.08
CA ILE A 24 -8.33 -2.63 -0.20
C ILE A 24 -9.69 -1.94 -0.36
N SER A 25 -10.78 -2.63 -0.04
CA SER A 25 -12.13 -2.06 -0.10
C SER A 25 -12.25 -0.84 0.82
N LEU A 26 -11.72 -0.92 2.04
CA LEU A 26 -11.73 0.19 2.99
C LEU A 26 -10.88 1.38 2.51
N ALA A 27 -9.72 1.12 1.89
CA ALA A 27 -8.88 2.16 1.30
C ALA A 27 -9.60 2.89 0.14
N LEU A 28 -10.33 2.15 -0.69
CA LEU A 28 -11.15 2.72 -1.77
C LEU A 28 -12.36 3.49 -1.24
N GLN A 29 -13.01 3.03 -0.17
CA GLN A 29 -14.05 3.81 0.52
C GLN A 29 -13.49 5.12 1.08
N ALA A 30 -12.31 5.11 1.68
CA ALA A 30 -11.63 6.32 2.13
C ALA A 30 -11.42 7.32 0.97
N LYS A 31 -11.11 6.82 -0.24
CA LYS A 31 -11.00 7.65 -1.44
C LYS A 31 -12.33 8.27 -1.85
N GLN A 32 -13.44 7.54 -1.74
CA GLN A 32 -14.79 8.08 -1.99
C GLN A 32 -15.19 9.15 -0.96
N LEU A 33 -14.64 9.07 0.26
CA LEU A 33 -14.77 10.09 1.30
C LEU A 33 -13.79 11.27 1.11
N TYR A 34 -13.23 11.43 -0.08
CA TYR A 34 -12.32 12.51 -0.48
C TYR A 34 -11.00 12.56 0.27
N LEU A 35 -10.59 11.47 0.94
CA LEU A 35 -9.25 11.37 1.50
C LEU A 35 -8.22 11.18 0.38
N ASN A 36 -7.03 11.74 0.58
CA ASN A 36 -5.89 11.60 -0.34
C ASN A 36 -5.23 10.21 -0.19
N THR A 37 -6.00 9.15 -0.46
CA THR A 37 -5.58 7.76 -0.29
C THR A 37 -4.68 7.28 -1.40
N VAL A 38 -3.59 6.60 -1.04
CA VAL A 38 -2.65 5.92 -1.93
C VAL A 38 -2.41 4.50 -1.43
N ILE A 39 -2.59 3.51 -2.32
CA ILE A 39 -2.31 2.10 -2.01
C ILE A 39 -0.90 1.77 -2.49
N VAL A 40 0.00 1.41 -1.57
CA VAL A 40 1.37 1.04 -1.91
C VAL A 40 1.46 -0.46 -2.15
N LEU A 41 1.73 -0.87 -3.39
CA LEU A 41 1.94 -2.27 -3.73
C LEU A 41 3.28 -2.75 -3.17
N GLU A 42 3.22 -3.82 -2.39
CA GLU A 42 4.36 -4.44 -1.70
C GLU A 42 4.60 -5.89 -2.14
N GLN A 43 3.63 -6.51 -2.80
CA GLN A 43 3.69 -7.85 -3.40
C GLN A 43 3.01 -7.81 -4.78
N GLU A 44 3.44 -8.66 -5.72
CA GLU A 44 2.96 -8.64 -7.10
C GLU A 44 1.48 -9.04 -7.18
N GLU A 45 1.06 -9.97 -6.34
CA GLU A 45 -0.30 -10.50 -6.26
C GLU A 45 -1.33 -9.45 -5.79
N GLU A 46 -0.88 -8.38 -5.13
CA GLU A 46 -1.75 -7.28 -4.71
C GLU A 46 -2.32 -6.51 -5.92
N LEU A 47 -1.61 -6.48 -7.05
CA LEU A 47 -2.04 -5.71 -8.23
C LEU A 47 -3.38 -6.20 -8.77
N ASP A 48 -3.51 -7.51 -8.99
CA ASP A 48 -4.73 -8.12 -9.53
C ASP A 48 -5.91 -7.88 -8.58
N LEU A 49 -5.68 -8.06 -7.28
CA LEU A 49 -6.71 -7.86 -6.25
C LEU A 49 -7.17 -6.40 -6.17
N VAL A 50 -6.25 -5.44 -6.27
CA VAL A 50 -6.59 -4.01 -6.27
C VAL A 50 -7.39 -3.62 -7.51
N ILE A 51 -7.00 -4.11 -8.69
CA ILE A 51 -7.72 -3.85 -9.95
C ILE A 51 -9.14 -4.42 -9.87
N GLU A 52 -9.29 -5.68 -9.44
CA GLU A 52 -10.58 -6.35 -9.34
C GLU A 52 -11.55 -5.58 -8.43
N ILE A 53 -11.10 -5.20 -7.23
CA ILE A 53 -11.95 -4.51 -6.25
C ILE A 53 -12.26 -3.08 -6.71
N SER A 54 -11.28 -2.37 -7.27
CA SER A 54 -11.47 -1.03 -7.85
C SER A 54 -12.55 -1.03 -8.92
N GLN A 55 -12.53 -2.01 -9.82
CA GLN A 55 -13.56 -2.18 -10.86
C GLN A 55 -14.93 -2.49 -10.26
N LYS A 56 -15.00 -3.44 -9.31
CA LYS A 56 -16.26 -3.79 -8.62
C LYS A 56 -16.90 -2.60 -7.90
N MET A 57 -16.09 -1.73 -7.30
CA MET A 57 -16.56 -0.56 -6.57
C MET A 57 -16.78 0.67 -7.46
N GLY A 58 -16.30 0.66 -8.70
CA GLY A 58 -16.35 1.83 -9.59
C GLY A 58 -15.50 3.01 -9.10
N VAL A 59 -14.47 2.76 -8.30
CA VAL A 59 -13.60 3.80 -7.72
C VAL A 59 -12.27 3.81 -8.46
N ARG A 60 -11.85 4.99 -8.94
CA ARG A 60 -10.54 5.14 -9.58
C ARG A 60 -9.42 4.87 -8.57
N LEU A 61 -8.62 3.84 -8.85
CA LEU A 61 -7.44 3.49 -8.06
C LEU A 61 -6.34 4.55 -8.20
N VAL A 62 -5.61 4.76 -7.09
CA VAL A 62 -4.33 5.48 -7.04
C VAL A 62 -3.36 4.55 -6.32
N ILE A 63 -2.33 4.10 -7.05
CA ILE A 63 -1.34 3.15 -6.54
C ILE A 63 0.05 3.75 -6.62
N ASP A 64 0.89 3.32 -5.67
CA ASP A 64 2.34 3.51 -5.67
C ASP A 64 3.03 2.14 -5.51
N LEU A 65 4.35 2.11 -5.71
CA LEU A 65 5.13 0.87 -5.64
C LEU A 65 6.20 0.98 -4.56
N ARG A 66 6.36 -0.07 -3.75
CA ARG A 66 7.52 -0.21 -2.86
C ARG A 66 8.58 -1.05 -3.54
N ALA A 67 9.69 -0.44 -3.93
CA ALA A 67 10.84 -1.19 -4.46
C ALA A 67 11.65 -1.87 -3.35
N LYS A 68 12.09 -3.10 -3.60
CA LYS A 68 13.05 -3.81 -2.76
C LYS A 68 14.47 -3.47 -3.20
N LEU A 69 15.25 -2.87 -2.30
CA LEU A 69 16.64 -2.52 -2.58
C LEU A 69 17.55 -3.75 -2.43
N ARG A 70 18.63 -3.82 -3.21
CA ARG A 70 19.68 -4.86 -3.03
C ARG A 70 20.68 -4.51 -1.92
N THR A 71 20.73 -3.25 -1.52
CA THR A 71 21.62 -2.77 -0.46
C THR A 71 21.08 -3.16 0.91
N LYS A 72 21.95 -3.71 1.75
CA LYS A 72 21.69 -3.92 3.18
C LYS A 72 22.27 -2.75 3.97
N HIS A 73 21.56 -2.32 5.00
CA HIS A 73 22.10 -1.31 5.92
C HIS A 73 22.66 -1.99 7.16
N ALA A 74 23.68 -1.38 7.77
CA ALA A 74 24.13 -1.75 9.11
C ALA A 74 23.07 -1.30 10.14
N GLY A 75 22.86 -2.06 11.21
CA GLY A 75 21.95 -1.69 12.31
C GLY A 75 20.88 -2.74 12.64
N HIS A 76 19.95 -2.36 13.51
CA HIS A 76 19.00 -3.26 14.16
C HIS A 76 18.14 -4.09 13.18
N PHE A 77 17.80 -3.54 12.01
CA PHE A 77 17.04 -4.22 10.96
C PHE A 77 17.88 -4.69 9.78
N GLY A 78 19.22 -4.62 9.87
CA GLY A 78 20.11 -4.93 8.76
C GLY A 78 19.94 -6.34 8.21
N ALA A 79 19.70 -7.32 9.10
CA ALA A 79 19.52 -8.73 8.72
C ALA A 79 18.23 -9.00 7.94
N THR A 80 17.20 -8.17 8.12
CA THR A 80 15.91 -8.23 7.41
C THR A 80 15.76 -7.12 6.38
N SER A 81 16.85 -6.42 6.05
CA SER A 81 16.89 -5.35 5.05
C SER A 81 17.33 -5.89 3.68
N GLY A 82 17.13 -5.05 2.66
CA GLY A 82 17.47 -5.38 1.28
C GLY A 82 16.63 -6.54 0.73
N GLU A 83 17.28 -7.51 0.08
CA GLU A 83 16.59 -8.69 -0.50
C GLU A 83 15.77 -9.49 0.51
N LYS A 84 16.20 -9.52 1.78
CA LYS A 84 15.53 -10.23 2.88
C LYS A 84 14.35 -9.45 3.49
N GLY A 85 14.01 -8.29 2.92
CA GLY A 85 12.84 -7.51 3.31
C GLY A 85 11.54 -8.33 3.16
N LYS A 86 10.64 -8.21 4.14
CA LYS A 86 9.31 -8.84 4.07
C LYS A 86 8.44 -8.31 2.93
N PHE A 87 8.64 -7.05 2.58
CA PHE A 87 7.82 -6.30 1.62
C PHE A 87 8.70 -5.66 0.54
N GLY A 88 8.09 -5.41 -0.62
CA GLY A 88 8.68 -4.68 -1.72
C GLY A 88 8.94 -5.58 -2.93
N LEU A 89 8.75 -4.98 -4.11
CA LEU A 89 8.86 -5.60 -5.42
C LEU A 89 10.32 -5.64 -5.88
N THR A 90 10.73 -6.77 -6.44
CA THR A 90 12.07 -6.95 -7.01
C THR A 90 12.10 -6.59 -8.48
N THR A 91 13.24 -6.11 -8.97
CA THR A 91 13.51 -6.07 -10.41
C THR A 91 13.87 -7.48 -10.87
N ILE A 92 13.45 -7.86 -12.08
CA ILE A 92 13.86 -9.10 -12.75
C ILE A 92 15.40 -9.22 -12.77
#